data_AF-A0AAE4MFC7-F1
#
_entry.id   AF-A0AAE4MFC7-F1
#
_cell.length_a   1.000
_cell.length_b   1.000
_cell.length_c   1.000
_cell.angle_alpha   90.00
_cell.angle_beta   90.00
_cell.angle_gamma   90.00
#
_symmetry.space_group_name_H-M   'P 1'
#
loop_
_entity.id
_entity.type
_entity.pdbx_description
1 polymer ?
#
loop_
_entity_poly.entity_id
_entity_poly.type
_entity_poly.pdbx_seq_one_letter_code
_entity_poly.pdbx_strand_id
1 'polypeptide(L)'
;MISLDDAVVARLETHGLKFEILVDPELADKMRHGDESIAIEDVVAALYVYENASHGDKSPEEDLQKAFKTIDFEQNARHIILKGEIHLTTEQRRHLMEEKRRRVISFIARNAVNPQTGLPHPVTRLEIALEEVRVNFDPFKSVDELVKETVKALRPILPIRFEERRIAAKFPMDYAARAYSAVSGAAYVTMEKNEWQSDGSWICVVKIPAGMQEEFFSLANHAAKGDAQLKILE
;
A
#
# COMPACT_ATOMS: atom_id res chain seq x y z
N MET A 1 -18.96 5.05 -1.36
CA MET A 1 -19.28 6.26 -2.14
C MET A 1 -18.25 7.35 -1.82
N ILE A 2 -17.44 7.71 -2.82
CA ILE A 2 -16.29 8.62 -2.69
C ILE A 2 -16.73 10.09 -2.88
N SER A 3 -15.96 11.04 -2.36
CA SER A 3 -16.16 12.47 -2.65
C SER A 3 -15.94 12.78 -4.13
N LEU A 4 -16.72 13.70 -4.68
CA LEU A 4 -16.53 14.19 -6.05
C LEU A 4 -15.17 14.88 -6.25
N ASP A 5 -14.63 15.49 -5.18
CA ASP A 5 -13.35 16.22 -5.23
C ASP A 5 -12.15 15.26 -5.41
N ASP A 6 -12.26 14.04 -4.89
CA ASP A 6 -11.23 13.00 -4.96
C ASP A 6 -11.42 12.07 -6.17
N ALA A 7 -12.57 12.17 -6.84
CA ALA A 7 -12.89 11.34 -7.99
C ALA A 7 -12.16 11.78 -9.25
N VAL A 8 -11.85 10.80 -10.10
CA VAL A 8 -11.16 10.98 -11.38
C VAL A 8 -12.02 10.43 -12.51
N VAL A 9 -11.78 10.91 -13.73
CA VAL A 9 -12.58 10.49 -14.89
C VAL A 9 -11.99 9.22 -15.48
N ALA A 10 -12.74 8.12 -15.43
CA ALA A 10 -12.47 6.96 -16.30
C ALA A 10 -13.25 7.14 -17.60
N ARG A 11 -12.56 7.06 -18.73
CA ARG A 11 -13.12 7.30 -20.07
C ARG A 11 -12.93 6.10 -20.97
N LEU A 12 -13.95 5.77 -21.74
CA LEU A 12 -13.86 4.83 -22.85
C LEU A 12 -14.46 5.46 -24.10
N GLU A 13 -13.68 5.47 -25.18
CA GLU A 13 -14.16 5.86 -26.51
C GLU A 13 -14.41 4.61 -27.35
N THR A 14 -15.65 4.44 -27.80
CA THR A 14 -16.07 3.28 -28.60
C THR A 14 -17.25 3.65 -29.48
N HIS A 15 -17.37 3.03 -30.65
CA HIS A 15 -18.47 3.30 -31.60
C HIS A 15 -18.62 4.79 -32.00
N GLY A 16 -17.52 5.56 -31.94
CA GLY A 16 -17.51 7.01 -32.20
C GLY A 16 -18.15 7.86 -31.09
N LEU A 17 -18.47 7.25 -29.95
CA LEU A 17 -19.04 7.87 -28.78
C LEU A 17 -18.04 7.83 -27.62
N LYS A 18 -18.23 8.74 -26.66
CA LYS A 18 -17.39 8.89 -25.50
C LYS A 18 -18.23 8.63 -24.25
N PHE A 19 -17.73 7.77 -23.37
CA PHE A 19 -18.37 7.41 -22.11
C PHE A 19 -17.40 7.68 -20.96
N GLU A 20 -17.88 8.39 -19.95
CA GLU A 20 -17.13 8.81 -18.78
C GLU A 20 -17.87 8.41 -17.50
N ILE A 21 -17.11 8.01 -16.49
CA ILE A 21 -17.60 7.82 -15.13
C ILE A 21 -16.61 8.43 -14.15
N LEU A 22 -17.11 8.85 -12.98
CA LEU A 22 -16.30 9.37 -11.90
C LEU A 22 -15.97 8.24 -10.93
N VAL A 23 -14.69 7.94 -10.79
CA VAL A 23 -14.18 6.80 -10.01
C VAL A 23 -13.12 7.22 -9.01
N ASP A 24 -12.94 6.42 -7.96
CA ASP A 24 -11.73 6.46 -7.14
C ASP A 24 -10.57 5.83 -7.93
N PRO A 25 -9.44 6.54 -8.06
CA PRO A 25 -8.30 6.08 -8.85
C PRO A 25 -7.66 4.79 -8.30
N GLU A 26 -7.57 4.62 -6.98
CA GLU A 26 -6.95 3.44 -6.38
C GLU A 26 -7.85 2.20 -6.52
N LEU A 27 -9.15 2.35 -6.28
CA LEU A 27 -10.11 1.24 -6.40
C LEU A 27 -10.33 0.83 -7.85
N ALA A 28 -10.40 1.80 -8.77
CA ALA A 28 -10.46 1.53 -10.20
C ALA A 28 -9.21 0.79 -10.69
N ASP A 29 -8.04 1.15 -10.19
CA ASP A 29 -6.78 0.47 -10.50
C ASP A 29 -6.73 -0.97 -9.97
N LYS A 30 -7.15 -1.20 -8.72
CA LYS A 30 -7.25 -2.57 -8.15
C LYS A 30 -8.19 -3.46 -8.97
N MET A 31 -9.34 -2.91 -9.37
CA MET A 31 -10.31 -3.62 -10.19
C MET A 31 -9.72 -4.00 -11.57
N ARG A 32 -8.91 -3.12 -12.18
CA ARG A 32 -8.17 -3.45 -13.42
C ARG A 32 -7.16 -4.57 -13.25
N HIS A 33 -6.54 -4.66 -12.09
CA HIS A 33 -5.55 -5.68 -11.76
C HIS A 33 -6.17 -7.01 -11.29
N GLY A 34 -7.49 -7.19 -11.46
CA GLY A 34 -8.17 -8.47 -11.27
C GLY A 34 -8.77 -8.68 -9.89
N ASP A 35 -8.88 -7.63 -9.07
CA ASP A 35 -9.65 -7.70 -7.83
C ASP A 35 -11.16 -7.57 -8.11
N GLU A 36 -11.77 -8.69 -8.48
CA GLU A 36 -13.19 -8.79 -8.82
C GLU A 36 -14.11 -8.66 -7.59
N SER A 37 -13.55 -8.68 -6.37
CA SER A 37 -14.32 -8.61 -5.12
C SER A 37 -14.84 -7.21 -4.79
N ILE A 38 -14.34 -6.19 -5.49
CA ILE A 38 -14.69 -4.79 -5.27
C ILE A 38 -16.07 -4.50 -5.87
N ALA A 39 -16.99 -4.01 -5.03
CA ALA A 39 -18.30 -3.55 -5.44
C ALA A 39 -18.19 -2.24 -6.23
N ILE A 40 -18.93 -2.11 -7.33
CA ILE A 40 -18.84 -0.92 -8.20
C ILE A 40 -19.27 0.34 -7.48
N GLU A 41 -20.24 0.23 -6.58
CA GLU A 41 -20.76 1.31 -5.73
C GLU A 41 -19.68 1.92 -4.81
N ASP A 42 -18.65 1.14 -4.49
CA ASP A 42 -17.50 1.61 -3.72
C ASP A 42 -16.46 2.29 -4.61
N VAL A 43 -16.39 1.94 -5.90
CA VAL A 43 -15.44 2.53 -6.86
C VAL A 43 -15.94 3.85 -7.44
N VAL A 44 -17.25 4.01 -7.62
CA VAL A 44 -17.81 5.18 -8.32
C VAL A 44 -18.27 6.27 -7.34
N ALA A 45 -18.10 7.53 -7.74
CA ALA A 45 -18.65 8.68 -7.02
C ALA A 45 -20.13 8.92 -7.36
N ALA A 46 -20.58 8.47 -8.54
CA ALA A 46 -21.96 8.61 -9.00
C ALA A 46 -22.40 7.41 -9.85
N LEU A 47 -23.67 7.00 -9.71
CA LEU A 47 -24.29 5.89 -10.45
C LEU A 47 -24.82 6.34 -11.82
N TYR A 48 -24.02 7.10 -12.58
CA TYR A 48 -24.37 7.57 -13.92
C TYR A 48 -23.17 7.47 -14.86
N VAL A 49 -23.45 7.15 -16.14
CA VAL A 49 -22.49 7.26 -17.23
C VAL A 49 -22.72 8.60 -17.94
N TYR A 50 -21.63 9.31 -18.19
CA TYR A 50 -21.62 10.65 -18.76
C TYR A 50 -21.01 10.64 -20.17
N GLU A 51 -21.46 11.53 -21.05
CA GLU A 51 -20.68 11.89 -22.24
C GLU A 51 -19.56 12.86 -21.87
N ASN A 52 -19.85 13.71 -20.87
CA ASN A 52 -18.93 14.68 -20.31
C ASN A 52 -19.19 14.85 -18.80
N ALA A 53 -18.37 14.19 -17.98
CA ALA A 53 -18.50 14.22 -16.54
C ALA A 53 -18.26 15.62 -15.94
N SER A 54 -17.39 16.43 -16.54
CA SER A 54 -17.10 17.80 -16.07
C SER A 54 -18.27 18.76 -16.29
N HIS A 55 -19.12 18.50 -17.29
CA HIS A 55 -20.31 19.30 -17.58
C HIS A 55 -21.59 18.69 -16.98
N GLY A 56 -21.53 17.44 -16.51
CA GLY A 56 -22.68 16.71 -15.98
C GLY A 56 -23.61 16.14 -17.07
N ASP A 57 -23.14 16.07 -18.31
CA ASP A 57 -23.92 15.59 -19.46
C ASP A 57 -24.00 14.07 -19.43
N LYS A 58 -25.21 13.52 -19.20
CA LYS A 58 -25.43 12.06 -19.11
C LYS A 58 -25.52 11.42 -20.49
N SER A 59 -24.97 10.22 -20.63
CA SER A 59 -25.11 9.43 -21.86
C SER A 59 -26.56 8.96 -22.05
N PRO A 60 -27.15 9.14 -23.24
CA PRO A 60 -28.45 8.58 -23.58
C PRO A 60 -28.46 7.05 -23.49
N GLU A 61 -29.59 6.48 -23.07
CA GLU A 61 -29.76 5.02 -22.99
C GLU A 61 -29.58 4.33 -24.36
N GLU A 62 -29.97 4.98 -25.45
CA GLU A 62 -29.78 4.48 -26.82
C GLU A 62 -28.31 4.25 -27.15
N ASP A 63 -27.45 5.17 -26.72
CA ASP A 63 -26.00 5.12 -26.95
C ASP A 63 -25.33 4.07 -26.08
N LEU A 64 -25.75 3.94 -24.81
CA LEU A 64 -25.31 2.86 -23.93
C LEU A 64 -25.70 1.49 -24.51
N GLN A 65 -26.95 1.34 -24.94
CA GLN A 65 -27.44 0.10 -25.54
C GLN A 65 -26.70 -0.21 -26.86
N LYS A 66 -26.38 0.79 -27.66
CA LYS A 66 -25.62 0.61 -28.91
C LYS A 66 -24.19 0.14 -28.64
N ALA A 67 -23.49 0.77 -27.71
CA ALA A 67 -22.08 0.52 -27.40
C ALA A 67 -21.87 -0.75 -26.56
N PHE A 68 -22.66 -0.93 -25.50
CA PHE A 68 -22.45 -1.98 -24.49
C PHE A 68 -23.47 -3.13 -24.56
N LYS A 69 -24.52 -2.99 -25.38
CA LYS A 69 -25.65 -3.94 -25.47
C LYS A 69 -26.47 -4.06 -24.19
N THR A 70 -26.28 -3.12 -23.27
CA THR A 70 -26.98 -3.03 -21.99
C THR A 70 -27.08 -1.58 -21.54
N ILE A 71 -28.12 -1.26 -20.77
CA ILE A 71 -28.28 0.00 -20.04
C ILE A 71 -27.92 -0.15 -18.57
N ASP A 72 -27.54 -1.36 -18.14
CA ASP A 72 -27.15 -1.65 -16.77
C ASP A 72 -25.88 -0.86 -16.39
N PHE A 73 -25.99 -0.01 -15.37
CA PHE A 73 -24.91 0.85 -14.95
C PHE A 73 -23.70 0.05 -14.48
N GLU A 74 -23.91 -1.03 -13.72
CA GLU A 74 -22.80 -1.81 -13.14
C GLU A 74 -21.95 -2.45 -14.24
N GLN A 75 -22.60 -3.09 -15.22
CA GLN A 75 -21.93 -3.69 -16.36
C GLN A 75 -21.20 -2.64 -17.21
N ASN A 76 -21.83 -1.50 -17.46
CA ASN A 76 -21.23 -0.40 -18.22
C ASN A 76 -20.02 0.19 -17.49
N ALA A 77 -20.13 0.45 -16.19
CA ALA A 77 -19.05 0.96 -15.36
C ALA A 77 -17.86 -0.01 -15.33
N ARG A 78 -18.11 -1.31 -15.11
CA ARG A 78 -17.06 -2.35 -15.19
C ARG A 78 -16.36 -2.33 -16.54
N HIS A 79 -17.12 -2.23 -17.63
CA HIS A 79 -16.53 -2.20 -18.97
C HIS A 79 -15.65 -0.97 -19.18
N ILE A 80 -16.11 0.22 -18.77
CA ILE A 80 -15.37 1.47 -18.88
C ILE A 80 -14.09 1.42 -18.02
N ILE A 81 -14.16 0.91 -16.79
CA ILE A 81 -12.99 0.76 -15.91
C ILE A 81 -11.98 -0.19 -16.54
N LEU A 82 -12.40 -1.38 -16.97
CA LEU A 82 -11.51 -2.43 -17.44
C LEU A 82 -10.92 -2.18 -18.83
N LYS A 83 -11.63 -1.47 -19.71
CA LYS A 83 -11.22 -1.24 -21.11
C LYS A 83 -10.84 0.20 -21.44
N GLY A 84 -11.23 1.16 -20.62
CA GLY A 84 -10.96 2.58 -20.82
C GLY A 84 -9.62 3.05 -20.26
N GLU A 85 -9.48 4.37 -20.14
CA GLU A 85 -8.33 5.08 -19.57
C GLU A 85 -8.75 5.91 -18.36
N ILE A 86 -7.89 6.01 -17.35
CA ILE A 86 -8.13 6.88 -16.19
C ILE A 86 -7.40 8.20 -16.44
N HIS A 87 -8.17 9.27 -16.57
CA HIS A 87 -7.67 10.63 -16.75
C HIS A 87 -7.50 11.32 -15.39
N LEU A 88 -6.24 11.58 -15.06
CA LEU A 88 -5.86 12.39 -13.91
C LEU A 88 -5.59 13.82 -14.36
N THR A 89 -6.01 14.81 -13.56
CA THR A 89 -5.49 16.17 -13.71
C THR A 89 -3.99 16.21 -13.37
N THR A 90 -3.29 17.25 -13.81
CA THR A 90 -1.86 17.43 -13.49
C THR A 90 -1.62 17.47 -11.97
N GLU A 91 -2.50 18.13 -11.22
CA GLU A 91 -2.39 18.24 -9.76
C GLU A 91 -2.65 16.91 -9.07
N GLN A 92 -3.70 16.19 -9.45
CA GLN A 92 -4.01 14.85 -8.93
C GLN A 92 -2.87 13.86 -9.24
N ARG A 93 -2.34 13.88 -10.48
CA ARG A 93 -1.21 13.04 -10.86
C ARG A 93 -0.01 13.33 -9.96
N ARG A 94 0.37 14.60 -9.77
CA ARG A 94 1.49 14.97 -8.88
C ARG A 94 1.26 14.47 -7.45
N HIS A 95 0.06 14.67 -6.91
CA HIS A 95 -0.30 14.24 -5.56
C HIS A 95 -0.12 12.72 -5.39
N LEU A 96 -0.74 11.93 -6.28
CA LEU A 96 -0.65 10.47 -6.23
C LEU A 96 0.79 9.95 -6.40
N MET A 97 1.58 10.59 -7.27
CA MET A 97 3.00 10.26 -7.43
C MET A 97 3.79 10.52 -6.14
N GLU A 98 3.55 11.66 -5.48
CA GLU A 98 4.22 12.00 -4.22
C GLU A 98 3.82 11.04 -3.09
N GLU A 99 2.53 10.68 -2.98
CA GLU A 99 2.06 9.71 -2.00
C GLU A 99 2.65 8.32 -2.24
N LYS A 100 2.66 7.84 -3.48
CA LYS A 100 3.32 6.58 -3.85
C LYS A 100 4.81 6.62 -3.52
N ARG A 101 5.50 7.73 -3.85
CA ARG A 101 6.91 7.92 -3.49
C ARG A 101 7.12 7.77 -2.00
N ARG A 102 6.32 8.45 -1.16
CA ARG A 102 6.41 8.36 0.31
C ARG A 102 6.15 6.95 0.82
N ARG A 103 5.15 6.25 0.27
CA ARG A 103 4.84 4.85 0.63
C ARG A 103 6.00 3.91 0.29
N VAL A 104 6.59 4.05 -0.90
CA VAL A 104 7.75 3.24 -1.33
C VAL A 104 8.95 3.49 -0.43
N ILE A 105 9.29 4.76 -0.15
CA ILE A 105 10.39 5.11 0.74
C ILE A 105 10.18 4.52 2.13
N SER A 106 8.96 4.68 2.68
CA SER A 106 8.62 4.16 4.00
C SER A 106 8.73 2.64 4.04
N PHE A 107 8.26 1.95 3.00
CA PHE A 107 8.40 0.50 2.88
C PHE A 107 9.87 0.08 2.86
N ILE A 108 10.70 0.73 2.05
CA ILE A 108 12.12 0.41 1.94
C ILE A 108 12.84 0.66 3.27
N ALA A 109 12.59 1.79 3.95
CA ALA A 109 13.20 2.11 5.23
C ALA A 109 12.91 1.05 6.32
N ARG A 110 11.69 0.50 6.32
CA ARG A 110 11.28 -0.54 7.27
C ARG A 110 11.86 -1.91 6.96
N ASN A 111 11.99 -2.24 5.67
CA ASN A 111 12.30 -3.61 5.23
C ASN A 111 13.76 -3.82 4.78
N ALA A 112 14.49 -2.75 4.48
CA ALA A 112 15.83 -2.83 3.95
C ALA A 112 16.87 -2.22 4.89
N VAL A 113 18.08 -2.80 4.85
CA VAL A 113 19.23 -2.38 5.65
C VAL A 113 20.45 -2.14 4.77
N ASN A 114 21.41 -1.42 5.33
CA ASN A 114 22.76 -1.39 4.79
C ASN A 114 23.46 -2.71 5.14
N PRO A 115 23.84 -3.56 4.17
CA PRO A 115 24.49 -4.85 4.43
C PRO A 115 25.87 -4.72 5.08
N GLN A 116 26.50 -3.54 5.04
CA GLN A 116 27.81 -3.30 5.66
C GLN A 116 27.71 -3.04 7.17
N THR A 117 26.65 -2.36 7.61
CA THR A 117 26.46 -1.99 9.03
C THR A 117 25.36 -2.80 9.71
N GLY A 118 24.48 -3.45 8.94
CA GLY A 118 23.29 -4.12 9.45
C GLY A 118 22.21 -3.16 9.98
N LEU A 119 22.31 -1.86 9.70
CA LEU A 119 21.36 -0.86 10.17
C LEU A 119 20.40 -0.40 9.06
N PRO A 120 19.15 -0.04 9.37
CA PRO A 120 18.24 0.55 8.39
C PRO A 120 18.76 1.87 7.83
N HIS A 121 18.35 2.18 6.60
CA HIS A 121 18.61 3.48 6.00
C HIS A 121 17.55 4.49 6.48
N PRO A 122 17.96 5.65 7.02
CA PRO A 122 17.02 6.73 7.35
C PRO A 122 16.21 7.17 6.13
N VAL A 123 14.95 7.58 6.35
CA VAL A 123 14.05 8.08 5.30
C VAL A 123 14.71 9.21 4.50
N THR A 124 15.31 10.18 5.19
CA THR A 124 16.01 11.30 4.56
C THR A 124 17.18 10.85 3.67
N ARG A 125 17.89 9.78 4.05
CA ARG A 125 18.99 9.24 3.23
C ARG A 125 18.47 8.61 1.94
N LEU A 126 17.33 7.92 2.01
CA LEU A 126 16.66 7.36 0.84
C LEU A 126 16.11 8.47 -0.07
N GLU A 127 15.52 9.52 0.50
CA GLU A 127 15.02 10.68 -0.26
C GLU A 127 16.13 11.33 -1.09
N ILE A 128 17.29 11.59 -0.48
CA ILE A 128 18.46 12.16 -1.17
C ILE A 128 18.94 11.22 -2.28
N ALA A 129 19.06 9.91 -1.99
CA ALA A 129 19.51 8.95 -3.00
C ALA A 129 18.53 8.85 -4.20
N LEU A 130 17.22 9.02 -3.95
CA LEU A 130 16.20 9.03 -4.99
C LEU A 130 16.22 10.28 -5.88
N GLU A 131 16.81 11.38 -5.43
CA GLU A 131 17.03 12.55 -6.30
C GLU A 131 18.10 12.27 -7.35
N GLU A 132 19.08 11.43 -7.02
CA GLU A 132 20.17 11.03 -7.93
C GLU A 132 19.71 9.99 -8.96
N VAL A 133 18.88 9.02 -8.54
CA VAL A 133 18.26 8.04 -9.43
C VAL A 133 16.83 8.44 -9.73
N ARG A 134 16.65 9.06 -10.90
CA ARG A 134 15.36 9.52 -11.46
C ARG A 134 14.37 8.37 -11.70
N VAL A 135 13.82 7.80 -10.63
CA VAL A 135 12.77 6.77 -10.67
C VAL A 135 11.43 7.45 -10.97
N ASN A 136 10.69 6.89 -11.92
CA ASN A 136 9.32 7.33 -12.20
C ASN A 136 8.33 6.59 -11.28
N PHE A 137 7.67 7.33 -10.38
CA PHE A 137 6.67 6.80 -9.47
C PHE A 137 5.28 6.84 -10.11
N ASP A 138 5.04 5.96 -11.09
CA ASP A 138 3.74 5.87 -11.75
C ASP A 138 2.60 5.58 -10.73
N PRO A 139 1.54 6.42 -10.66
CA PRO A 139 0.41 6.21 -9.75
C PRO A 139 -0.26 4.84 -9.86
N PHE A 140 -0.30 4.28 -11.07
CA PHE A 140 -1.04 3.05 -11.39
C PHE A 140 -0.20 1.79 -11.18
N LYS A 141 1.10 1.92 -10.91
CA LYS A 141 1.93 0.76 -10.54
C LYS A 141 1.70 0.39 -9.09
N SER A 142 1.70 -0.90 -8.80
CA SER A 142 1.65 -1.40 -7.43
C SER A 142 2.86 -0.91 -6.61
N VAL A 143 2.68 -0.75 -5.30
CA VAL A 143 3.79 -0.36 -4.40
C VAL A 143 4.92 -1.38 -4.48
N ASP A 144 4.61 -2.67 -4.56
CA ASP A 144 5.60 -3.75 -4.63
C ASP A 144 6.45 -3.69 -5.91
N GLU A 145 5.82 -3.38 -7.05
CA GLU A 145 6.54 -3.19 -8.31
C GLU A 145 7.48 -1.99 -8.22
N LEU A 146 6.97 -0.85 -7.75
CA LEU A 146 7.76 0.37 -7.59
C LEU A 146 8.91 0.16 -6.60
N VAL A 147 8.70 -0.58 -5.52
CA VAL A 147 9.76 -0.94 -4.55
C VAL A 147 10.88 -1.73 -5.24
N LYS A 148 10.54 -2.74 -6.06
CA LYS A 148 11.53 -3.56 -6.78
C LYS A 148 12.35 -2.71 -7.76
N GLU A 149 11.67 -1.86 -8.55
CA GLU A 149 12.33 -0.94 -9.49
C GLU A 149 13.24 0.05 -8.76
N THR A 150 12.73 0.64 -7.67
CA THR A 150 13.44 1.62 -6.85
C THR A 150 14.69 1.03 -6.23
N VAL A 151 14.61 -0.14 -5.60
CA VAL A 151 15.78 -0.80 -5.00
C VAL A 151 16.82 -1.17 -6.05
N LYS A 152 16.39 -1.64 -7.23
CA LYS A 152 17.29 -1.92 -8.35
C LYS A 152 18.04 -0.66 -8.80
N ALA A 153 17.35 0.48 -8.87
CA ALA A 153 17.95 1.76 -9.21
C ALA A 153 18.90 2.27 -8.12
N LEU A 154 18.58 2.10 -6.83
CA LEU A 154 19.41 2.57 -5.73
C LEU A 154 20.71 1.79 -5.53
N ARG A 155 20.73 0.48 -5.84
CA ARG A 155 21.89 -0.41 -5.60
C ARG A 155 23.27 0.10 -6.07
N PRO A 156 23.42 0.76 -7.23
CA PRO A 156 24.72 1.26 -7.69
C PRO A 156 25.31 2.38 -6.82
N ILE A 157 24.46 3.15 -6.11
CA ILE A 157 24.89 4.31 -5.32
C ILE A 157 24.67 4.13 -3.80
N LEU A 158 23.84 3.17 -3.41
CA LEU A 158 23.47 2.89 -2.03
C LEU A 158 23.48 1.37 -1.78
N PRO A 159 24.36 0.86 -0.90
CA PRO A 159 24.34 -0.56 -0.54
C PRO A 159 23.06 -0.85 0.25
N ILE A 160 22.15 -1.61 -0.37
CA ILE A 160 20.82 -1.87 0.16
C ILE A 160 20.37 -3.30 -0.10
N ARG A 161 19.86 -3.97 0.94
CA ARG A 161 19.34 -5.33 0.87
C ARG A 161 18.11 -5.47 1.76
N PHE A 162 17.09 -6.18 1.29
CA PHE A 162 15.99 -6.62 2.13
C PHE A 162 16.44 -7.72 3.08
N GLU A 163 16.13 -7.55 4.35
CA GLU A 163 16.54 -8.47 5.41
C GLU A 163 15.43 -8.57 6.44
N GLU A 164 15.21 -9.78 6.94
CA GLU A 164 14.32 -10.05 8.07
C GLU A 164 15.18 -10.58 9.21
N ARG A 165 14.78 -10.29 10.46
CA ARG A 165 15.46 -10.76 11.67
C ARG A 165 14.54 -11.59 12.54
N ARG A 166 15.14 -12.57 13.20
CA ARG A 166 14.49 -13.43 14.18
C ARG A 166 14.94 -13.01 15.57
N ILE A 167 13.99 -12.65 16.41
CA ILE A 167 14.26 -12.15 17.76
C ILE A 167 13.49 -13.01 18.76
N ALA A 168 14.21 -13.55 19.74
CA ALA A 168 13.63 -14.14 20.92
C ALA A 168 13.38 -13.05 21.98
N ALA A 169 12.18 -13.01 22.53
CA ALA A 169 11.80 -12.11 23.60
C ALA A 169 11.22 -12.90 24.77
N LYS A 170 11.68 -12.61 25.99
CA LYS A 170 11.12 -13.13 27.24
C LYS A 170 10.58 -11.98 28.08
N PHE A 171 9.35 -12.15 28.56
CA PHE A 171 8.60 -11.19 29.36
C PHE A 171 8.24 -11.81 30.71
N PRO A 172 8.54 -11.15 31.85
CA PRO A 172 8.17 -11.64 33.18
C PRO A 172 6.66 -11.76 33.38
N MET A 173 6.23 -12.56 34.36
CA MET A 173 4.82 -12.84 34.67
C MET A 173 3.97 -11.56 34.77
N ASP A 174 4.48 -10.54 35.48
CA ASP A 174 3.76 -9.29 35.73
C ASP A 174 3.38 -8.51 34.47
N TYR A 175 4.09 -8.74 33.36
CA TYR A 175 3.91 -8.02 32.10
C TYR A 175 3.51 -8.93 30.92
N ALA A 176 3.54 -10.24 31.10
CA ALA A 176 3.39 -11.23 30.03
C ALA A 176 2.11 -11.06 29.22
N ALA A 177 0.96 -10.86 29.87
CA ALA A 177 -0.33 -10.67 29.18
C ALA A 177 -0.39 -9.38 28.35
N ARG A 178 0.16 -8.28 28.89
CA ARG A 178 0.24 -6.99 28.19
C ARG A 178 1.20 -7.07 27.01
N ALA A 179 2.36 -7.70 27.21
CA ALA A 179 3.36 -7.90 26.16
C ALA A 179 2.81 -8.78 25.03
N TYR A 180 2.08 -9.85 25.35
CA TYR A 180 1.42 -10.69 24.37
C TYR A 180 0.49 -9.90 23.46
N SER A 181 -0.38 -9.07 24.05
CA SER A 181 -1.30 -8.21 23.30
C SER A 181 -0.56 -7.19 22.42
N ALA A 182 0.46 -6.52 22.97
CA ALA A 182 1.23 -5.51 22.24
C ALA A 182 2.02 -6.11 21.06
N VAL A 183 2.72 -7.23 21.28
CA VAL A 183 3.53 -7.89 20.27
C VAL A 183 2.66 -8.54 19.19
N SER A 184 1.57 -9.21 19.57
CA SER A 184 0.67 -9.86 18.60
C SER A 184 -0.17 -8.87 17.81
N GLY A 185 -0.42 -7.67 18.35
CA GLY A 185 -1.13 -6.59 17.66
C GLY A 185 -0.25 -5.79 16.68
N ALA A 186 1.07 -5.97 16.72
CA ALA A 186 1.98 -5.26 15.82
C ALA A 186 1.98 -5.91 14.42
N ALA A 187 1.43 -5.22 13.43
CA ALA A 187 1.25 -5.74 12.07
C ALA A 187 2.56 -6.14 11.35
N TYR A 188 3.71 -5.65 11.80
CA TYR A 188 5.03 -5.99 11.25
C TYR A 188 5.68 -7.21 11.93
N VAL A 189 5.01 -7.82 12.91
CA VAL A 189 5.51 -8.98 13.66
C VAL A 189 4.86 -10.24 13.14
N THR A 190 5.69 -11.21 12.73
CA THR A 190 5.24 -12.59 12.47
C THR A 190 5.65 -13.47 13.64
N MET A 191 4.69 -14.05 14.35
CA MET A 191 4.94 -14.93 15.49
C MET A 191 5.35 -16.33 15.00
N GLU A 192 6.57 -16.77 15.29
CA GLU A 192 7.03 -18.13 14.97
C GLU A 192 6.84 -19.11 16.14
N LYS A 193 7.10 -18.64 17.36
CA LYS A 193 6.91 -19.41 18.59
C LYS A 193 6.30 -18.55 19.68
N ASN A 194 5.45 -19.18 20.50
CA ASN A 194 4.73 -18.54 21.58
C ASN A 194 4.53 -19.58 22.69
N GLU A 195 5.23 -19.41 23.81
CA GLU A 195 5.23 -20.36 24.92
C GLU A 195 5.09 -19.65 26.26
N TRP A 196 4.06 -20.04 27.03
CA TRP A 196 3.92 -19.68 28.43
C TRP A 196 4.70 -20.66 29.29
N GLN A 197 5.53 -20.13 30.18
CA GLN A 197 6.38 -20.91 31.06
C GLN A 197 5.66 -21.24 32.36
N SER A 198 6.15 -22.26 33.08
CA SER A 198 5.58 -22.67 34.38
C SER A 198 5.72 -21.59 35.46
N ASP A 199 6.68 -20.69 35.33
CA ASP A 199 6.87 -19.50 36.18
C ASP A 199 5.95 -18.33 35.78
N GLY A 200 5.00 -18.54 34.85
CA GLY A 200 4.09 -17.54 34.32
C GLY A 200 4.73 -16.50 33.39
N SER A 201 6.05 -16.58 33.14
CA SER A 201 6.69 -15.77 32.12
C SER A 201 6.25 -16.20 30.72
N TRP A 202 6.37 -15.28 29.77
CA TRP A 202 6.03 -15.54 28.38
C TRP A 202 7.27 -15.41 27.50
N ILE A 203 7.51 -16.40 26.65
CA ILE A 203 8.61 -16.42 25.69
C ILE A 203 8.02 -16.49 24.29
N CYS A 204 8.52 -15.65 23.38
CA CYS A 204 8.20 -15.74 21.98
C CYS A 204 9.44 -15.64 21.10
N VAL A 205 9.31 -16.20 19.90
CA VAL A 205 10.24 -15.96 18.79
C VAL A 205 9.43 -15.29 17.70
N VAL A 206 9.87 -14.11 17.31
CA VAL A 206 9.23 -13.32 16.27
C VAL A 206 10.17 -13.11 15.10
N LYS A 207 9.58 -13.02 13.91
CA LYS A 207 10.25 -12.59 12.70
C LYS A 207 9.75 -11.20 12.33
N ILE A 208 10.67 -10.27 12.14
CA ILE A 208 10.37 -8.87 11.80
C ILE A 208 11.24 -8.41 10.62
N PRO A 209 10.82 -7.38 9.87
CA PRO A 209 11.72 -6.69 8.96
C PRO A 209 12.90 -6.08 9.72
N ALA A 210 14.12 -6.21 9.19
CA ALA A 210 15.33 -5.81 9.92
C ALA A 210 15.38 -4.31 10.26
N GLY A 211 14.73 -3.46 9.45
CA GLY A 211 14.64 -2.03 9.74
C GLY A 211 13.68 -1.67 10.88
N MET A 212 12.85 -2.60 11.34
CA MET A 212 11.91 -2.42 12.45
C MET A 212 12.51 -2.85 13.81
N GLN A 213 13.79 -3.23 13.86
CA GLN A 213 14.42 -3.75 15.08
C GLN A 213 14.30 -2.79 16.26
N GLU A 214 14.67 -1.53 16.09
CA GLU A 214 14.63 -0.53 17.17
C GLU A 214 13.19 -0.26 17.65
N GLU A 215 12.23 -0.28 16.72
CA GLU A 215 10.81 -0.14 17.03
C GLU A 215 10.30 -1.33 17.84
N PHE A 216 10.68 -2.56 17.46
CA PHE A 216 10.36 -3.76 18.21
C PHE A 216 10.98 -3.78 19.61
N PHE A 217 12.25 -3.38 19.74
CA PHE A 217 12.92 -3.27 21.04
C PHE A 217 12.22 -2.26 21.94
N SER A 218 11.84 -1.10 21.38
CA SER A 218 11.09 -0.08 22.10
C SER A 218 9.70 -0.57 22.53
N LEU A 219 8.98 -1.27 21.65
CA LEU A 219 7.68 -1.88 21.94
C LEU A 219 7.79 -2.87 23.11
N ALA A 220 8.74 -3.80 23.02
CA ALA A 220 8.94 -4.83 24.03
C ALA A 220 9.32 -4.22 25.39
N ASN A 221 10.25 -3.27 25.40
CA ASN A 221 10.65 -2.56 26.61
C ASN A 221 9.50 -1.74 27.21
N HIS A 222 8.69 -1.06 26.38
CA HIS A 222 7.53 -0.32 26.88
C HIS A 222 6.46 -1.24 27.49
N ALA A 223 6.23 -2.40 26.88
CA ALA A 223 5.28 -3.38 27.38
C ALA A 223 5.69 -3.95 28.75
N ALA A 224 6.99 -4.18 28.96
CA ALA A 224 7.56 -4.73 30.19
C ALA A 224 8.24 -3.72 31.12
N LYS A 225 8.06 -2.41 30.89
CA LYS A 225 8.72 -1.34 31.65
C LYS A 225 10.26 -1.50 31.78
N GLY A 226 10.89 -2.06 30.75
CA GLY A 226 12.33 -2.31 30.68
C GLY A 226 12.77 -3.71 31.12
N ASP A 227 11.86 -4.55 31.65
CA ASP A 227 12.19 -5.89 32.14
C ASP A 227 12.13 -6.99 31.06
N ALA A 228 11.97 -6.60 29.79
CA ALA A 228 12.00 -7.53 28.66
C ALA A 228 13.43 -8.00 28.39
N GLN A 229 13.62 -9.31 28.23
CA GLN A 229 14.89 -9.89 27.79
C GLN A 229 14.81 -10.17 26.29
N LEU A 230 15.67 -9.51 25.50
CA LEU A 230 15.66 -9.60 24.04
C LEU A 230 16.97 -10.21 23.54
N LYS A 231 16.87 -11.12 22.58
CA LYS A 231 18.03 -11.75 21.93
C LYS A 231 17.79 -11.90 20.44
N ILE A 232 18.65 -11.28 19.63
CA ILE A 232 18.69 -11.51 18.19
C ILE A 232 19.24 -12.91 17.94
N LEU A 233 18.52 -13.70 17.14
CA LEU A 233 18.90 -15.06 16.78
C LEU A 233 19.65 -15.07 15.44
N GLU A 234 19.05 -14.45 14.42
CA GLU A 234 19.50 -14.40 13.01
C GLU A 234 19.00 -13.11 12.35
#